data_AF-A0A258VNQ9-F1
#
_entry.id   AF-A0A258VNQ9-F1
#
_cell.length_a   1.000
_cell.length_b   1.000
_cell.length_c   1.000
_cell.angle_alpha   90.00
_cell.angle_beta   90.00
_cell.angle_gamma   90.00
#
_symmetry.space_group_name_H-M   'P 1'
#
loop_
_entity.id
_entity.type
_entity.pdbx_description
1 polymer ?
#
loop_
_entity_poly.entity_id
_entity_poly.type
_entity_poly.pdbx_seq_one_letter_code
_entity_poly.pdbx_strand_id
1 'polypeptide(L)'
;MSNSGLPNFEFSTSGSGFHRFIGLSLSGGKNDKACIAVIEYFPKYHKIFLTKIYDRIVGDINHSADQKIIEILESYKESIEYISVDTPFQQPLCIDCKLKCPGYEVCKVDHIVWMRKQIQKKQKKKKVKKQFTPYTQKAVEFIVNDELEENFQLPHALGANSAPLLARCMFLKRRFSGNWIEVFPKLSVWRIGRAMSISKGDLRFHRHSVTGNEVRENILEELVDHKLAFVYEADKKIMVQNNHAFEAFVCALTGFLKFFDQTEERPKDFPENESWVDFPKEKIKWDNV
;
A
#
# COMPACT_ATOMS: atom_id res chain seq x y z
N MET A 1 -7.54 38.16 -24.08
CA MET A 1 -6.90 37.10 -24.88
C MET A 1 -5.71 36.56 -24.11
N SER A 2 -5.86 35.38 -23.51
CA SER A 2 -4.77 34.42 -23.24
C SER A 2 -5.39 33.20 -22.58
N ASN A 3 -5.66 32.18 -23.41
CA ASN A 3 -6.24 30.89 -23.05
C ASN A 3 -5.37 30.16 -22.02
N SER A 4 -6.03 29.68 -20.97
CA SER A 4 -5.57 28.63 -20.07
C SER A 4 -5.59 27.28 -20.81
N GLY A 5 -4.42 26.74 -21.13
CA GLY A 5 -4.28 25.37 -21.62
C GLY A 5 -4.40 24.38 -20.47
N LEU A 6 -5.56 23.74 -20.34
CA LEU A 6 -5.69 22.48 -19.62
C LEU A 6 -5.21 21.34 -20.54
N PRO A 7 -4.49 20.33 -20.02
CA PRO A 7 -4.08 19.19 -20.83
C PRO A 7 -5.30 18.33 -21.22
N ASN A 8 -5.42 18.05 -22.52
CA ASN A 8 -6.38 17.10 -23.07
C ASN A 8 -6.02 15.69 -22.61
N PHE A 9 -6.83 15.12 -21.72
CA PHE A 9 -6.86 13.68 -21.49
C PHE A 9 -7.77 13.05 -22.53
N GLU A 10 -7.18 12.39 -23.53
CA GLU A 10 -7.89 11.52 -24.46
C GLU A 10 -8.34 10.26 -23.70
N PHE A 11 -9.60 10.24 -23.27
CA PHE A 11 -10.25 9.03 -22.78
C PHE A 11 -10.47 8.07 -23.96
N SER A 12 -9.73 6.97 -24.00
CA SER A 12 -10.00 5.88 -24.93
C SER A 12 -11.35 5.23 -24.57
N THR A 13 -12.29 5.30 -25.50
CA THR A 13 -13.59 4.67 -25.41
C THR A 13 -13.50 3.15 -25.59
N SER A 14 -13.65 2.39 -24.51
CA SER A 14 -14.09 0.99 -24.58
C SER A 14 -14.84 0.60 -23.30
N GLY A 15 -16.17 0.62 -23.37
CA GLY A 15 -17.08 0.02 -22.37
C GLY A 15 -17.53 0.98 -21.27
N SER A 16 -18.82 1.33 -21.26
CA SER A 16 -19.45 1.87 -20.06
C SER A 16 -19.39 0.85 -18.92
N GLY A 17 -18.68 1.11 -17.82
CA GLY A 17 -18.83 0.30 -16.61
C GLY A 17 -17.59 0.20 -15.74
N PHE A 18 -17.43 1.15 -14.82
CA PHE A 18 -16.59 1.12 -13.61
C PHE A 18 -15.08 0.75 -13.70
N HIS A 19 -14.30 1.25 -12.73
CA HIS A 19 -12.90 0.88 -12.53
C HIS A 19 -12.77 0.06 -11.24
N ARG A 20 -11.99 -1.01 -11.24
CA ARG A 20 -11.86 -1.90 -10.07
C ARG A 20 -10.47 -1.81 -9.44
N PHE A 21 -10.45 -1.73 -8.12
CA PHE A 21 -9.25 -1.69 -7.30
C PHE A 21 -9.28 -2.85 -6.32
N ILE A 22 -8.22 -3.66 -6.35
CA ILE A 22 -8.06 -4.79 -5.44
C ILE A 22 -7.07 -4.41 -4.36
N GLY A 23 -7.45 -4.64 -3.13
CA GLY A 23 -6.57 -4.53 -1.98
C GLY A 23 -6.35 -5.90 -1.36
N LEU A 24 -5.09 -6.23 -1.11
CA LEU A 24 -4.66 -7.51 -0.56
C LEU A 24 -3.87 -7.24 0.73
N SER A 25 -4.37 -7.76 1.85
CA SER A 25 -3.60 -7.84 3.08
C SER A 25 -3.07 -9.27 3.25
N LEU A 26 -1.75 -9.42 3.17
CA LEU A 26 -1.11 -10.73 3.28
C LEU A 26 -0.77 -11.08 4.73
N SER A 27 -0.67 -12.38 4.93
CA SER A 27 -0.32 -13.00 6.20
C SER A 27 0.55 -14.23 5.95
N GLY A 28 1.00 -14.94 7.00
CA GLY A 28 1.72 -16.20 6.81
C GLY A 28 0.87 -17.22 6.04
N GLY A 29 1.45 -17.92 5.06
CA GLY A 29 0.70 -18.80 4.14
C GLY A 29 -0.03 -20.00 4.77
N LYS A 30 0.18 -20.27 6.06
CA LYS A 30 -0.49 -21.33 6.83
C LYS A 30 -1.59 -20.81 7.77
N ASN A 31 -1.77 -19.50 7.87
CA ASN A 31 -2.83 -18.92 8.69
C ASN A 31 -4.01 -18.48 7.81
N ASP A 32 -5.13 -18.21 8.45
CA ASP A 32 -6.40 -17.80 7.88
C ASP A 32 -6.60 -16.29 8.00
N LYS A 33 -5.54 -15.50 7.86
CA LYS A 33 -5.63 -14.04 8.07
C LYS A 33 -5.62 -13.23 6.78
N ALA A 34 -5.22 -13.81 5.66
CA ALA A 34 -5.15 -13.10 4.39
C ALA A 34 -6.56 -12.66 3.98
N CYS A 35 -6.67 -11.39 3.56
CA CYS A 35 -7.95 -10.79 3.17
C CYS A 35 -7.81 -10.06 1.84
N ILE A 36 -8.88 -10.05 1.05
CA ILE A 36 -9.01 -9.26 -0.17
C ILE A 36 -10.22 -8.33 -0.04
N ALA A 37 -10.03 -7.07 -0.40
CA ALA A 37 -11.11 -6.11 -0.59
C ALA A 37 -11.21 -5.71 -2.07
N VAL A 38 -12.43 -5.61 -2.57
CA VAL A 38 -12.74 -5.22 -3.95
C VAL A 38 -13.52 -3.92 -3.91
N ILE A 39 -12.94 -2.86 -4.44
CA ILE A 39 -13.60 -1.55 -4.58
C ILE A 39 -13.84 -1.28 -6.05
N GLU A 40 -15.03 -0.77 -6.37
CA GLU A 40 -15.41 -0.36 -7.72
C GLU A 40 -15.78 1.13 -7.73
N TYR A 41 -15.13 1.89 -8.61
CA TYR A 41 -15.45 3.28 -8.88
C TYR A 41 -16.33 3.40 -10.12
N PHE A 42 -17.44 4.13 -10.03
CA PHE A 42 -18.34 4.39 -11.14
C PHE A 42 -18.21 5.86 -11.58
N PRO A 43 -17.46 6.17 -12.66
CA PRO A 43 -17.19 7.54 -13.08
C PRO A 43 -18.45 8.37 -13.32
N LYS A 44 -19.50 7.74 -13.88
CA LYS A 44 -20.79 8.40 -14.15
C LYS A 44 -21.43 9.00 -12.88
N TYR A 45 -21.18 8.41 -11.72
CA TYR A 45 -21.81 8.80 -10.46
C TYR A 45 -20.82 9.44 -9.48
N HIS A 46 -19.52 9.45 -9.80
CA HIS A 46 -18.44 9.84 -8.86
C HIS A 46 -18.59 9.14 -7.51
N LYS A 47 -18.75 7.80 -7.54
CA LYS A 47 -18.95 6.98 -6.33
C LYS A 47 -18.08 5.76 -6.35
N ILE A 48 -17.50 5.42 -5.20
CA ILE A 48 -16.88 4.11 -4.97
C ILE A 48 -17.79 3.23 -4.10
N PHE A 49 -17.76 1.94 -4.39
CA PHE A 49 -18.47 0.91 -3.64
C PHE A 49 -17.48 -0.13 -3.18
N LEU A 50 -17.56 -0.52 -1.92
CA LEU A 50 -16.97 -1.77 -1.47
C LEU A 50 -17.88 -2.91 -1.93
N THR A 51 -17.49 -3.59 -3.00
CA THR A 51 -18.30 -4.64 -3.64
C THR A 51 -18.17 -5.97 -2.89
N LYS A 52 -16.97 -6.28 -2.39
CA LYS A 52 -16.75 -7.55 -1.68
C LYS A 52 -15.54 -7.48 -0.74
N ILE A 53 -15.69 -8.10 0.43
CA ILE A 53 -14.58 -8.57 1.26
C ILE A 53 -14.53 -10.09 1.20
N TYR A 54 -13.34 -10.63 0.90
CA TYR A 54 -12.98 -12.01 1.15
C TYR A 54 -12.10 -12.04 2.39
N ASP A 55 -12.68 -12.35 3.54
CA ASP A 55 -11.92 -12.51 4.77
C ASP A 55 -11.55 -13.98 5.01
N ARG A 56 -10.51 -14.16 5.83
CA ARG A 56 -10.02 -15.46 6.27
C ARG A 56 -9.73 -16.45 5.15
N ILE A 57 -8.99 -16.00 4.13
CA ILE A 57 -8.59 -16.86 3.02
C ILE A 57 -7.62 -17.92 3.54
N VAL A 58 -8.12 -19.16 3.66
CA VAL A 58 -7.40 -20.32 4.17
C VAL A 58 -7.37 -21.44 3.15
N GLY A 59 -6.26 -22.16 3.07
CA GLY A 59 -6.15 -23.35 2.24
C GLY A 59 -6.98 -24.51 2.78
N ASP A 60 -7.29 -25.46 1.91
CA ASP A 60 -7.81 -26.78 2.27
C ASP A 60 -6.87 -27.87 1.72
N ILE A 61 -7.31 -29.13 1.78
CA ILE A 61 -6.50 -30.26 1.36
C ILE A 61 -6.18 -30.25 -0.15
N ASN A 62 -7.02 -29.59 -0.96
CA ASN A 62 -6.89 -29.57 -2.42
C ASN A 62 -6.31 -28.24 -2.92
N HIS A 63 -6.61 -27.13 -2.25
CA HIS A 63 -6.21 -25.78 -2.69
C HIS A 63 -5.48 -25.03 -1.60
N SER A 64 -4.29 -24.52 -1.91
CA SER A 64 -3.57 -23.61 -1.00
C SER A 64 -4.31 -22.27 -0.88
N ALA A 65 -4.05 -21.53 0.21
CA ALA A 65 -4.57 -20.17 0.36
C ALA A 65 -4.14 -19.27 -0.82
N ASP A 66 -2.93 -19.50 -1.35
CA ASP A 66 -2.41 -18.76 -2.51
C ASP A 66 -3.18 -19.09 -3.79
N GLN A 67 -3.57 -20.35 -3.98
CA GLN A 67 -4.41 -20.74 -5.10
C GLN A 67 -5.78 -20.05 -5.06
N LYS A 68 -6.40 -19.98 -3.88
CA LYS A 68 -7.67 -19.26 -3.69
C LYS A 68 -7.53 -17.75 -3.96
N ILE A 69 -6.42 -17.13 -3.54
CA ILE A 69 -6.13 -15.73 -3.89
C ILE A 69 -6.09 -15.55 -5.41
N ILE A 70 -5.40 -16.43 -6.14
CA ILE A 70 -5.33 -16.35 -7.60
C ILE A 70 -6.72 -16.50 -8.23
N GLU A 71 -7.53 -17.45 -7.77
CA GLU A 71 -8.90 -17.65 -8.27
C GLU A 71 -9.78 -16.42 -8.05
N ILE A 72 -9.66 -15.76 -6.89
CA ILE A 72 -10.35 -14.50 -6.60
C ILE A 72 -9.90 -13.42 -7.59
N LEU A 73 -8.59 -13.24 -7.79
CA LEU A 73 -8.06 -12.25 -8.73
C LEU A 73 -8.52 -12.50 -10.18
N GLU A 74 -8.48 -13.76 -10.62
CA GLU A 74 -8.94 -14.17 -11.96
C GLU A 74 -10.43 -13.87 -12.17
N SER A 75 -11.26 -13.97 -11.14
CA SER A 75 -12.70 -13.66 -11.25
C SER A 75 -12.98 -12.17 -11.51
N TYR A 76 -11.98 -11.30 -11.30
CA TYR A 76 -12.11 -9.85 -11.46
C TYR A 76 -11.23 -9.25 -12.57
N LYS A 77 -10.39 -10.04 -13.25
CA LYS A 77 -9.25 -9.59 -14.06
C LYS A 77 -9.53 -8.57 -15.16
N GLU A 78 -10.75 -8.53 -15.69
CA GLU A 78 -11.08 -7.72 -16.88
C GLU A 78 -11.11 -6.21 -16.62
N SER A 79 -11.25 -5.78 -15.35
CA SER A 79 -11.40 -4.36 -15.00
C SER A 79 -10.51 -3.90 -13.84
N ILE A 80 -9.48 -4.67 -13.49
CA ILE A 80 -8.54 -4.30 -12.42
C ILE A 80 -7.57 -3.24 -12.91
N GLU A 81 -7.65 -2.05 -12.31
CA GLU A 81 -6.69 -0.97 -12.52
C GLU A 81 -5.40 -1.21 -11.71
N TYR A 82 -5.56 -1.58 -10.43
CA TYR A 82 -4.45 -1.83 -9.50
C TYR A 82 -4.73 -2.99 -8.54
N ILE A 83 -3.67 -3.75 -8.25
CA ILE A 83 -3.60 -4.69 -7.12
C ILE A 83 -2.64 -4.10 -6.09
N SER A 84 -3.23 -3.61 -5.01
CA SER A 84 -2.52 -2.93 -3.94
C SER A 84 -2.30 -3.89 -2.79
N VAL A 85 -1.05 -4.05 -2.33
CA VAL A 85 -0.70 -5.04 -1.31
C VAL A 85 0.10 -4.42 -0.17
N ASP A 86 -0.21 -4.82 1.07
CA ASP A 86 0.42 -4.31 2.30
C ASP A 86 1.84 -4.83 2.58
N THR A 87 2.43 -5.49 1.59
CA THR A 87 3.63 -6.30 1.71
C THR A 87 4.58 -5.99 0.55
N PRO A 88 5.90 -5.88 0.79
CA PRO A 88 6.86 -5.66 -0.27
C PRO A 88 6.90 -6.84 -1.25
N PHE A 89 7.13 -6.57 -2.54
CA PHE A 89 7.32 -7.62 -3.55
C PHE A 89 8.56 -7.43 -4.42
N GLN A 90 9.34 -6.38 -4.17
CA GLN A 90 10.67 -6.22 -4.72
C GLN A 90 11.71 -6.48 -3.64
N GLN A 91 12.70 -7.32 -3.94
CA GLN A 91 13.82 -7.56 -3.05
C GLN A 91 14.73 -6.32 -2.97
N PRO A 92 15.42 -6.10 -1.84
CA PRO A 92 16.53 -5.16 -1.79
C PRO A 92 17.53 -5.44 -2.91
N LEU A 93 17.95 -4.40 -3.63
CA LEU A 93 18.77 -4.55 -4.84
C LEU A 93 20.11 -5.26 -4.61
N CYS A 94 20.64 -5.21 -3.39
CA CYS A 94 21.86 -5.94 -3.04
C CYS A 94 21.73 -7.47 -3.02
N ILE A 95 20.52 -8.03 -2.88
CA ILE A 95 20.33 -9.49 -2.90
C ILE A 95 20.53 -10.06 -4.31
N ASP A 96 20.02 -9.39 -5.33
CA ASP A 96 20.11 -9.83 -6.72
C ASP A 96 21.31 -9.23 -7.48
N CYS A 97 22.14 -8.44 -6.79
CA CYS A 97 23.30 -7.77 -7.37
C CYS A 97 24.30 -8.76 -7.98
N LYS A 98 24.71 -8.53 -9.23
CA LYS A 98 25.65 -9.41 -9.98
C LYS A 98 27.11 -8.96 -9.87
N LEU A 99 27.38 -7.83 -9.24
CA LEU A 99 28.74 -7.33 -9.04
C LEU A 99 29.46 -8.15 -7.96
N LYS A 100 30.78 -8.30 -8.10
CA LYS A 100 31.61 -8.73 -6.97
C LYS A 100 31.54 -7.66 -5.88
N CYS A 101 30.78 -7.93 -4.82
CA CYS A 101 30.47 -6.94 -3.80
C CYS A 101 31.75 -6.46 -3.09
N PRO A 102 32.08 -5.15 -3.13
CA PRO A 102 33.23 -4.62 -2.43
C PRO A 102 32.93 -4.26 -0.96
N GLY A 103 31.72 -4.54 -0.47
CA GLY A 103 31.17 -3.98 0.76
C GLY A 103 30.37 -2.70 0.50
N TYR A 104 29.28 -2.48 1.24
CA TYR A 104 28.39 -1.33 1.01
C TYR A 104 29.02 -0.01 1.46
N GLU A 105 30.05 -0.07 2.31
CA GLU A 105 30.83 1.05 2.80
C GLU A 105 31.57 1.79 1.68
N VAL A 106 31.95 1.08 0.61
CA VAL A 106 32.70 1.63 -0.54
C VAL A 106 31.98 1.43 -1.88
N CYS A 107 30.86 0.70 -1.90
CA CYS A 107 30.08 0.46 -3.11
C CYS A 107 29.60 1.77 -3.75
N LYS A 108 29.82 1.91 -5.06
CA LYS A 108 29.47 3.11 -5.84
C LYS A 108 28.12 3.02 -6.55
N VAL A 109 27.38 1.92 -6.38
CA VAL A 109 26.04 1.80 -6.96
C VAL A 109 25.11 2.85 -6.34
N ASP A 110 24.30 3.50 -7.18
CA ASP A 110 23.53 4.69 -6.82
C ASP A 110 22.67 4.53 -5.57
N HIS A 111 21.91 3.43 -5.45
CA HIS A 111 21.08 3.20 -4.26
C HIS A 111 21.89 3.11 -2.97
N ILE A 112 23.09 2.51 -2.99
CA ILE A 112 23.98 2.44 -1.83
C ILE A 112 24.58 3.81 -1.49
N VAL A 113 24.99 4.57 -2.50
CA VAL A 113 25.46 5.95 -2.31
C VAL A 113 24.35 6.80 -1.68
N TRP A 114 23.12 6.67 -2.19
CA TRP A 114 21.96 7.37 -1.67
C TRP A 114 21.64 6.97 -0.22
N MET A 115 21.56 5.67 0.11
CA MET A 115 21.27 5.20 1.46
C MET A 115 22.34 5.63 2.47
N ARG A 116 23.64 5.61 2.09
CA ARG A 116 24.72 6.15 2.92
C ARG A 116 24.54 7.64 3.18
N LYS A 117 24.16 8.43 2.16
CA LYS A 117 23.87 9.86 2.30
C LYS A 117 22.72 10.10 3.29
N GLN A 118 21.67 9.28 3.26
CA GLN A 118 20.56 9.39 4.22
C GLN A 118 21.00 9.11 5.66
N ILE A 119 21.81 8.07 5.89
CA ILE A 119 22.38 7.81 7.22
C ILE A 119 23.25 8.98 7.69
N GLN A 120 24.12 9.53 6.84
CA GLN A 120 24.95 10.67 7.20
C GLN A 120 24.11 11.92 7.55
N LYS A 121 23.05 12.19 6.78
CA LYS A 121 22.08 13.25 7.09
C LYS A 121 21.42 13.03 8.45
N LYS A 122 21.04 11.78 8.76
CA LYS A 122 20.45 11.39 10.06
C LYS A 122 21.44 11.54 11.22
N GLN A 123 22.69 11.13 11.03
CA GLN A 123 23.77 11.25 12.01
C GLN A 123 24.05 12.69 12.42
N LYS A 124 23.95 13.64 11.49
CA LYS A 124 24.06 15.08 11.79
C LYS A 124 22.95 15.60 12.72
N LYS A 125 21.76 15.00 12.67
CA LYS A 125 20.61 15.39 13.49
C LYS A 125 20.53 14.66 14.83
N LYS A 126 20.88 13.36 14.85
CA LYS A 126 20.80 12.50 16.04
C LYS A 126 21.86 11.41 16.00
N LYS A 127 22.34 10.98 17.17
CA LYS A 127 23.32 9.88 17.29
C LYS A 127 22.71 8.57 16.78
N VAL A 128 23.12 8.13 15.59
CA VAL A 128 22.72 6.84 15.01
C VAL A 128 23.69 5.76 15.48
N LYS A 129 23.17 4.72 16.15
CA LYS A 129 24.00 3.62 16.69
C LYS A 129 24.21 2.45 15.73
N LYS A 130 23.36 2.31 14.70
CA LYS A 130 23.37 1.17 13.79
C LYS A 130 23.41 1.66 12.34
N GLN A 131 24.24 1.02 11.53
CA GLN A 131 24.21 1.18 10.08
C GLN A 131 22.99 0.48 9.49
N PHE A 132 22.69 0.79 8.24
CA PHE A 132 21.68 0.09 7.48
C PHE A 132 22.21 -1.24 6.93
N THR A 133 21.29 -2.12 6.58
CA THR A 133 21.60 -3.44 6.00
C THR A 133 21.03 -3.50 4.59
N PRO A 134 21.83 -3.27 3.54
CA PRO A 134 21.32 -3.15 2.17
C PRO A 134 20.73 -4.45 1.62
N TYR A 135 21.07 -5.58 2.24
CA TYR A 135 20.50 -6.89 1.91
C TYR A 135 19.15 -7.14 2.61
N THR A 136 18.70 -6.28 3.54
CA THR A 136 17.34 -6.38 4.11
C THR A 136 16.45 -5.19 3.88
N GLN A 137 17.03 -4.02 3.59
CA GLN A 137 16.34 -2.74 3.54
C GLN A 137 16.29 -2.17 2.13
N LYS A 138 15.17 -1.54 1.78
CA LYS A 138 14.99 -0.73 0.56
C LYS A 138 15.19 0.75 0.84
N ALA A 139 15.45 1.53 -0.22
CA ALA A 139 15.65 2.98 -0.08
C ALA A 139 14.41 3.71 0.48
N VAL A 140 13.21 3.32 0.07
CA VAL A 140 11.93 3.93 0.50
C VAL A 140 11.72 3.87 2.02
N GLU A 141 12.29 2.87 2.70
CA GLU A 141 12.20 2.73 4.16
C GLU A 141 12.82 3.91 4.91
N PHE A 142 13.82 4.58 4.34
CA PHE A 142 14.43 5.77 4.93
C PHE A 142 13.49 6.96 4.91
N ILE A 143 12.81 7.17 3.79
CA ILE A 143 11.86 8.28 3.63
C ILE A 143 10.71 8.06 4.59
N VAL A 144 10.09 6.87 4.55
CA VAL A 144 8.93 6.57 5.39
C VAL A 144 9.26 6.67 6.87
N ASN A 145 10.43 6.17 7.30
CA ASN A 145 10.76 6.11 8.73
C ASN A 145 11.36 7.41 9.30
N ASP A 146 11.92 8.30 8.49
CA ASP A 146 12.67 9.46 8.99
C ASP A 146 12.26 10.82 8.41
N GLU A 147 11.52 10.88 7.30
CA GLU A 147 11.25 12.14 6.58
C GLU A 147 9.77 12.57 6.57
N LEU A 148 8.87 11.69 7.01
CA LEU A 148 7.43 11.94 7.03
C LEU A 148 6.95 12.68 8.30
N GLU A 149 5.68 13.07 8.28
CA GLU A 149 5.01 13.90 9.29
C GLU A 149 4.92 13.28 10.69
N GLU A 150 5.06 11.96 10.80
CA GLU A 150 5.07 11.22 12.06
C GLU A 150 6.14 10.13 12.01
N ASN A 151 6.45 9.54 13.17
CA ASN A 151 7.36 8.40 13.25
C ASN A 151 6.66 7.12 12.80
N PHE A 152 6.62 6.91 11.48
CA PHE A 152 6.23 5.65 10.89
C PHE A 152 7.34 4.62 11.05
N GLN A 153 6.94 3.35 11.21
CA GLN A 153 7.85 2.23 11.38
C GLN A 153 7.51 1.20 10.29
N LEU A 154 7.99 1.47 9.08
CA LEU A 154 7.95 0.54 7.97
C LEU A 154 8.98 -0.57 8.24
N PRO A 155 8.55 -1.85 8.36
CA PRO A 155 9.46 -2.96 8.55
C PRO A 155 10.40 -3.14 7.36
N HIS A 156 11.61 -3.65 7.61
CA HIS A 156 12.56 -3.95 6.55
C HIS A 156 12.00 -5.00 5.59
N ALA A 157 12.19 -4.84 4.28
CA ALA A 157 11.63 -5.72 3.27
C ALA A 157 11.98 -7.20 3.46
N LEU A 158 13.23 -7.51 3.84
CA LEU A 158 13.66 -8.86 4.26
C LEU A 158 13.95 -8.95 5.76
N GLY A 159 13.18 -8.22 6.58
CA GLY A 159 13.16 -8.44 8.03
C GLY A 159 12.47 -9.76 8.40
N ALA A 160 12.63 -10.24 9.64
CA ALA A 160 12.15 -11.55 10.09
C ALA A 160 10.66 -11.82 9.81
N ASN A 161 9.81 -10.80 9.96
CA ASN A 161 8.36 -10.92 9.72
C ASN A 161 7.96 -10.65 8.26
N SER A 162 8.68 -9.77 7.57
CA SER A 162 8.33 -9.34 6.21
C SER A 162 8.92 -10.25 5.13
N ALA A 163 10.06 -10.91 5.36
CA ALA A 163 10.70 -11.77 4.36
C ALA A 163 9.80 -12.93 3.87
N PRO A 164 9.09 -13.67 4.75
CA PRO A 164 8.16 -14.71 4.29
C PRO A 164 7.00 -14.14 3.48
N LEU A 165 6.50 -12.95 3.85
CA LEU A 165 5.41 -12.27 3.14
C LEU A 165 5.90 -11.77 1.77
N LEU A 166 7.12 -11.25 1.69
CA LEU A 166 7.75 -10.83 0.44
C LEU A 166 7.87 -12.00 -0.53
N ALA A 167 8.38 -13.14 -0.06
CA ALA A 167 8.49 -14.35 -0.88
C ALA A 167 7.11 -14.82 -1.38
N ARG A 168 6.09 -14.77 -0.51
CA ARG A 168 4.70 -15.10 -0.85
C ARG A 168 4.13 -14.13 -1.90
N CYS A 169 4.34 -12.83 -1.75
CA CYS A 169 3.85 -11.83 -2.70
C CYS A 169 4.55 -11.96 -4.07
N MET A 170 5.87 -12.19 -4.09
CA MET A 170 6.61 -12.50 -5.31
C MET A 170 6.10 -13.78 -6.00
N PHE A 171 5.69 -14.79 -5.24
CA PHE A 171 5.07 -15.99 -5.80
C PHE A 171 3.72 -15.68 -6.45
N LEU A 172 2.84 -14.93 -5.78
CA LEU A 172 1.54 -14.53 -6.33
C LEU A 172 1.69 -13.67 -7.59
N LYS A 173 2.57 -12.67 -7.58
CA LYS A 173 2.84 -11.78 -8.71
C LYS A 173 3.36 -12.51 -9.95
N ARG A 174 4.09 -13.62 -9.77
CA ARG A 174 4.51 -14.49 -10.89
C ARG A 174 3.36 -15.27 -11.51
N ARG A 175 2.25 -15.44 -10.78
CA ARG A 175 1.09 -16.24 -11.22
C ARG A 175 -0.09 -15.40 -11.72
N PHE A 176 -0.09 -14.11 -11.44
CA PHE A 176 -1.13 -13.19 -11.90
C PHE A 176 -0.53 -11.88 -12.41
N SER A 177 -0.73 -11.61 -13.70
CA SER A 177 -0.33 -10.37 -14.35
C SER A 177 -1.28 -9.22 -14.01
N GLY A 178 -0.74 -8.07 -13.64
CA GLY A 178 -1.51 -6.86 -13.37
C GLY A 178 -0.63 -5.74 -12.86
N ASN A 179 -1.23 -4.59 -12.56
CA ASN A 179 -0.51 -3.44 -12.01
C ASN A 179 -0.43 -3.58 -10.48
N TRP A 180 0.61 -4.25 -10.01
CA TRP A 180 0.87 -4.42 -8.59
C TRP A 180 1.55 -3.19 -7.99
N ILE A 181 1.02 -2.68 -6.87
CA ILE A 181 1.63 -1.61 -6.09
C ILE A 181 1.80 -2.02 -4.63
N GLU A 182 2.92 -1.62 -4.02
CA GLU A 182 3.15 -1.80 -2.59
C GLU A 182 2.50 -0.66 -1.83
N VAL A 183 1.79 -0.94 -0.74
CA VAL A 183 1.14 0.05 0.11
C VAL A 183 1.61 -0.14 1.54
N PHE A 184 1.72 0.96 2.29
CA PHE A 184 1.89 0.91 3.73
C PHE A 184 0.61 1.40 4.42
N PRO A 185 -0.32 0.48 4.81
CA PRO A 185 -1.67 0.89 5.19
C PRO A 185 -1.72 1.83 6.38
N LYS A 186 -0.77 1.71 7.33
CA LYS A 186 -0.69 2.63 8.47
C LYS A 186 -0.51 4.08 8.06
N LEU A 187 0.28 4.34 7.03
CA LEU A 187 0.49 5.68 6.48
C LEU A 187 -0.71 6.13 5.63
N SER A 188 -1.31 5.22 4.85
CA SER A 188 -2.53 5.52 4.11
C SER A 188 -3.69 5.91 5.03
N VAL A 189 -3.94 5.13 6.09
CA VAL A 189 -4.94 5.45 7.13
C VAL A 189 -4.66 6.82 7.72
N TRP A 190 -3.40 7.09 8.07
CA TRP A 190 -3.02 8.38 8.63
C TRP A 190 -3.40 9.52 7.69
N ARG A 191 -2.96 9.51 6.44
CA ARG A 191 -3.18 10.63 5.52
C ARG A 191 -4.63 10.80 5.11
N ILE A 192 -5.33 9.70 4.84
CA ILE A 192 -6.78 9.72 4.55
C ILE A 192 -7.55 10.27 5.74
N GLY A 193 -7.29 9.75 6.94
CA GLY A 193 -7.98 10.19 8.15
C GLY A 193 -7.66 11.64 8.51
N ARG A 194 -6.42 12.11 8.30
CA ARG A 194 -6.08 13.52 8.48
C ARG A 194 -6.83 14.43 7.50
N ALA A 195 -7.06 13.99 6.26
CA ALA A 195 -7.87 14.71 5.28
C ALA A 195 -9.37 14.76 5.67
N MET A 196 -9.82 13.85 6.54
CA MET A 196 -11.18 13.78 7.10
C MET A 196 -11.27 14.35 8.53
N SER A 197 -10.24 15.09 8.98
CA SER A 197 -10.20 15.67 10.33
C SER A 197 -10.26 14.69 11.50
N ILE A 198 -10.00 13.39 11.26
CA ILE A 198 -9.92 12.38 12.32
C ILE A 198 -8.77 12.69 13.29
N SER A 199 -9.00 12.42 14.58
CA SER A 199 -8.02 12.71 15.62
C SER A 199 -6.72 11.92 15.42
N LYS A 200 -5.57 12.52 15.74
CA LYS A 200 -4.27 11.85 15.65
C LYS A 200 -4.17 10.63 16.57
N GLY A 201 -4.92 10.63 17.68
CA GLY A 201 -4.97 9.51 18.62
C GLY A 201 -5.50 8.27 17.93
N ASP A 202 -6.70 8.39 17.36
CA ASP A 202 -7.38 7.28 16.67
C ASP A 202 -6.49 6.70 15.57
N LEU A 203 -5.94 7.55 14.70
CA LEU A 203 -5.11 7.09 13.58
C LEU A 203 -3.88 6.26 14.00
N ARG A 204 -3.30 6.53 15.18
CA ARG A 204 -2.15 5.76 15.72
C ARG A 204 -2.57 4.39 16.24
N PHE A 205 -3.80 4.26 16.74
CA PHE A 205 -4.25 3.10 17.50
C PHE A 205 -5.17 2.15 16.70
N HIS A 206 -5.39 2.35 15.40
CA HIS A 206 -6.25 1.47 14.59
C HIS A 206 -5.79 0.01 14.55
N ARG A 207 -4.53 -0.30 14.86
CA ARG A 207 -3.99 -1.68 14.95
C ARG A 207 -3.91 -2.23 16.38
N HIS A 208 -4.30 -1.46 17.40
CA HIS A 208 -4.21 -1.91 18.78
C HIS A 208 -5.19 -3.05 19.07
N SER A 209 -4.77 -3.98 19.93
CA SER A 209 -5.58 -5.15 20.30
C SER A 209 -6.81 -4.82 21.14
N VAL A 210 -6.77 -3.73 21.90
CA VAL A 210 -7.85 -3.35 22.83
C VAL A 210 -8.81 -2.34 22.18
N THR A 211 -8.28 -1.22 21.68
CA THR A 211 -9.08 -0.11 21.15
C THR A 211 -9.18 -0.09 19.63
N GLY A 212 -8.49 -0.99 18.92
CA GLY A 212 -8.41 -0.93 17.46
C GLY A 212 -9.76 -1.13 16.78
N ASN A 213 -10.70 -1.89 17.37
CA ASN A 213 -12.03 -2.08 16.79
C ASN A 213 -12.81 -0.76 16.77
N GLU A 214 -12.95 -0.09 17.92
CA GLU A 214 -13.62 1.21 18.06
C GLU A 214 -13.00 2.26 17.13
N VAL A 215 -11.67 2.32 17.07
CA VAL A 215 -10.97 3.22 16.17
C VAL A 215 -11.29 2.93 14.69
N ARG A 216 -11.31 1.66 14.29
CA ARG A 216 -11.64 1.29 12.90
C ARG A 216 -13.10 1.61 12.58
N GLU A 217 -14.00 1.43 13.54
CA GLU A 217 -15.40 1.80 13.42
C GLU A 217 -15.56 3.30 13.17
N ASN A 218 -14.93 4.15 14.00
CA ASN A 218 -14.93 5.60 13.83
C ASN A 218 -14.35 6.02 12.46
N ILE A 219 -13.25 5.39 12.02
CA ILE A 219 -12.65 5.70 10.71
C ILE A 219 -13.61 5.34 9.56
N LEU A 220 -14.30 4.19 9.66
CA LEU A 220 -15.23 3.75 8.63
C LEU A 220 -16.50 4.62 8.60
N GLU A 221 -16.97 5.11 9.74
CA GLU A 221 -18.09 6.06 9.82
C GLU A 221 -17.77 7.36 9.11
N GLU A 222 -16.61 7.96 9.42
CA GLU A 222 -16.17 9.19 8.75
C GLU A 222 -16.01 9.00 7.24
N LEU A 223 -15.53 7.85 6.79
CA LEU A 223 -15.43 7.52 5.36
C LEU A 223 -16.78 7.45 4.65
N VAL A 224 -17.81 6.94 5.33
CA VAL A 224 -19.18 6.85 4.81
C VAL A 224 -19.86 8.21 4.86
N ASP A 225 -19.68 8.98 5.93
CA ASP A 225 -20.29 10.29 6.15
C ASP A 225 -19.74 11.34 5.18
N HIS A 226 -18.44 11.28 4.87
CA HIS A 226 -17.83 12.07 3.81
C HIS A 226 -18.24 11.62 2.39
N LYS A 227 -19.16 10.66 2.27
CA LYS A 227 -19.65 10.05 1.02
C LYS A 227 -18.53 9.52 0.13
N LEU A 228 -17.40 9.18 0.75
CA LEU A 228 -16.27 8.68 0.00
C LEU A 228 -16.60 7.31 -0.56
N ALA A 229 -16.98 6.38 0.32
CA ALA A 229 -17.27 4.99 0.00
C ALA A 229 -18.66 4.57 0.49
N PHE A 230 -19.39 3.86 -0.36
CA PHE A 230 -20.55 3.10 0.10
C PHE A 230 -20.09 1.73 0.61
N VAL A 231 -20.34 1.47 1.89
CA VAL A 231 -19.98 0.23 2.58
C VAL A 231 -21.24 -0.35 3.21
N TYR A 232 -21.52 -1.63 2.97
CA TYR A 232 -22.61 -2.32 3.63
C TYR A 232 -22.26 -2.60 5.10
N GLU A 233 -23.25 -2.53 6.00
CA GLU A 233 -23.06 -2.76 7.44
C GLU A 233 -22.38 -4.11 7.76
N ALA A 234 -22.69 -5.15 6.98
CA ALA A 234 -22.05 -6.46 7.14
C ALA A 234 -20.54 -6.40 6.88
N ASP A 235 -20.10 -5.72 5.83
CA ASP A 235 -18.68 -5.54 5.50
C ASP A 235 -17.98 -4.60 6.48
N LYS A 236 -18.67 -3.55 6.95
CA LYS A 236 -18.18 -2.67 8.02
C LYS A 236 -17.83 -3.49 9.26
N LYS A 237 -18.75 -4.37 9.71
CA LYS A 237 -18.51 -5.24 10.87
C LYS A 237 -17.30 -6.16 10.68
N ILE A 238 -17.11 -6.72 9.48
CA ILE A 238 -15.93 -7.54 9.17
C ILE A 238 -14.65 -6.71 9.33
N MET A 239 -14.58 -5.51 8.76
CA MET A 239 -13.40 -4.64 8.87
C MET A 239 -13.13 -4.16 10.30
N VAL A 240 -14.18 -3.86 11.06
CA VAL A 240 -14.06 -3.50 12.49
C VAL A 240 -13.45 -4.64 13.29
N GLN A 241 -13.86 -5.89 13.03
CA GLN A 241 -13.39 -7.06 13.81
C GLN A 241 -12.08 -7.67 13.28
N ASN A 242 -11.77 -7.47 12.00
CA ASN A 242 -10.62 -8.06 11.33
C ASN A 242 -9.71 -6.98 10.73
N ASN A 243 -8.58 -6.72 11.40
CA ASN A 243 -7.59 -5.74 10.95
C ASN A 243 -7.06 -6.03 9.53
N HIS A 244 -6.92 -7.29 9.11
CA HIS A 244 -6.48 -7.59 7.74
C HIS A 244 -7.53 -7.23 6.69
N ALA A 245 -8.82 -7.37 7.00
CA ALA A 245 -9.89 -6.92 6.11
C ALA A 245 -9.88 -5.39 5.97
N PHE A 246 -9.68 -4.67 7.07
CA PHE A 246 -9.52 -3.22 7.05
C PHE A 246 -8.26 -2.79 6.28
N GLU A 247 -7.11 -3.43 6.49
CA GLU A 247 -5.89 -3.11 5.73
C GLU A 247 -6.03 -3.42 4.24
N ALA A 248 -6.72 -4.51 3.89
CA ALA A 248 -7.06 -4.81 2.49
C ALA A 248 -7.91 -3.69 1.88
N PHE A 249 -8.95 -3.22 2.58
CA PHE A 249 -9.76 -2.08 2.13
C PHE A 249 -8.92 -0.81 1.94
N VAL A 250 -8.05 -0.48 2.90
CA VAL A 250 -7.14 0.69 2.80
C VAL A 250 -6.17 0.55 1.61
N CYS A 251 -5.66 -0.66 1.35
CA CYS A 251 -4.85 -0.93 0.16
C CYS A 251 -5.64 -0.62 -1.12
N ALA A 252 -6.85 -1.15 -1.26
CA ALA A 252 -7.71 -0.89 -2.42
C ALA A 252 -7.98 0.61 -2.60
N LEU A 253 -8.26 1.32 -1.49
CA LEU A 253 -8.49 2.76 -1.49
C LEU A 253 -7.24 3.56 -1.88
N THR A 254 -6.04 3.07 -1.52
CA THR A 254 -4.77 3.68 -1.97
C THR A 254 -4.57 3.48 -3.47
N GLY A 255 -4.94 2.31 -4.02
CA GLY A 255 -4.95 2.07 -5.47
C GLY A 255 -5.91 2.98 -6.22
N PHE A 256 -7.10 3.21 -5.65
CA PHE A 256 -8.06 4.20 -6.16
C PHE A 256 -7.49 5.62 -6.17
N LEU A 257 -6.86 6.05 -5.08
CA LEU A 257 -6.21 7.37 -5.02
C LEU A 257 -5.04 7.48 -6.01
N LYS A 258 -4.29 6.40 -6.24
CA LYS A 258 -3.22 6.37 -7.25
C LYS A 258 -3.77 6.63 -8.66
N PHE A 259 -4.91 6.04 -9.00
CA PHE A 259 -5.57 6.25 -10.29
C PHE A 259 -5.91 7.73 -10.57
N PHE A 260 -6.15 8.52 -9.52
CA PHE A 260 -6.40 9.97 -9.59
C PHE A 260 -5.16 10.84 -9.29
N ASP A 261 -3.96 10.27 -9.38
CA ASP A 261 -2.70 10.94 -9.05
C ASP A 261 -2.72 11.59 -7.64
N GLN A 262 -3.40 10.97 -6.68
CA GLN A 262 -3.50 11.41 -5.29
C GLN A 262 -2.51 10.66 -4.36
N THR A 263 -1.52 9.95 -4.91
CA THR A 263 -0.40 9.38 -4.13
C THR A 263 0.88 10.18 -4.28
N GLU A 264 1.79 10.07 -3.31
CA GLU A 264 3.08 10.75 -3.38
C GLU A 264 3.96 10.19 -4.50
N GLU A 265 4.56 11.11 -5.23
CA GLU A 265 5.58 10.79 -6.22
C GLU A 265 6.92 10.47 -5.56
N ARG A 266 7.74 9.71 -6.27
CA ARG A 266 9.13 9.45 -5.88
C ARG A 266 9.89 10.79 -5.82
N PRO A 267 10.68 11.05 -4.77
CA PRO A 267 11.55 12.22 -4.74
C PRO A 267 12.50 12.25 -5.95
N LYS A 268 12.83 13.44 -6.45
CA LYS A 268 13.68 13.62 -7.64
C LYS A 268 15.08 13.00 -7.49
N ASP A 269 15.61 12.91 -6.28
CA ASP A 269 16.92 12.31 -6.00
C ASP A 269 16.82 10.84 -5.58
N PHE A 270 15.64 10.21 -5.65
CA PHE A 270 15.44 8.81 -5.30
C PHE A 270 16.07 7.88 -6.36
N PRO A 271 16.72 6.76 -5.98
CA PRO A 271 17.35 5.86 -6.94
C PRO A 271 16.34 5.25 -7.91
N GLU A 272 16.62 5.33 -9.21
CA GLU A 272 15.68 4.94 -10.28
C GLU A 272 15.23 3.46 -10.20
N ASN A 273 16.17 2.57 -9.88
CA ASN A 273 15.92 1.12 -9.82
C ASN A 273 15.30 0.65 -8.49
N GLU A 274 15.14 1.52 -7.50
CA GLU A 274 14.53 1.17 -6.22
C GLU A 274 13.00 1.13 -6.33
N SER A 275 12.37 0.27 -5.52
CA SER A 275 10.91 0.24 -5.46
C SER A 275 10.35 1.35 -4.57
N TRP A 276 9.13 1.75 -4.91
CA TRP A 276 8.37 2.74 -4.16
C TRP A 276 7.21 2.06 -3.44
N VAL A 277 6.81 2.65 -2.32
CA VAL A 277 5.57 2.31 -1.63
C VAL A 277 4.61 3.44 -1.93
N ASP A 278 3.45 3.11 -2.50
CA ASP A 278 2.38 4.06 -2.75
C ASP A 278 1.66 4.40 -1.44
N PHE A 279 1.53 5.69 -1.18
CA PHE A 279 0.72 6.23 -0.09
C PHE A 279 0.13 7.57 -0.52
N PRO A 280 -1.05 7.96 0.01
CA PRO A 280 -1.74 9.20 -0.36
C PRO A 280 -0.88 10.44 -0.16
N LYS A 281 -1.18 11.53 -0.89
CA LYS A 281 -0.62 12.86 -0.64
C LYS A 281 -1.03 13.38 0.74
N GLU A 282 -0.23 14.26 1.33
CA GLU A 282 -0.58 14.90 2.61
C GLU A 282 -1.88 15.71 2.53
N LYS A 283 -2.14 16.33 1.36
CA LYS A 283 -3.38 17.05 1.05
C LYS A 283 -4.08 16.37 -0.12
N ILE A 284 -5.05 15.51 0.19
CA ILE A 284 -5.89 14.83 -0.80
C ILE A 284 -6.91 15.84 -1.35
N LYS A 285 -7.01 15.93 -2.67
CA LYS A 285 -8.02 16.75 -3.36
C LYS A 285 -9.24 15.91 -3.69
N TRP A 286 -10.20 15.83 -2.77
CA TRP A 286 -11.39 15.01 -2.94
C TRP A 286 -12.29 15.47 -4.10
N ASP A 287 -12.24 16.74 -4.50
CA ASP A 287 -13.00 17.24 -5.66
C ASP A 287 -12.54 16.67 -7.00
N ASN A 288 -11.33 16.10 -7.05
CA ASN A 288 -10.73 15.52 -8.25
C ASN A 288 -10.88 13.99 -8.32
N VAL A 289 -11.68 13.40 -7.43
CA VAL A 289 -11.78 11.96 -7.17
C VAL A 289 -13.23 11.50 -7.32
#